data_AF-A0A484M2L5-F1
#
_entry.id   AF-A0A484M2L5-F1
#
_cell.length_a   1.000
_cell.length_b   1.000
_cell.length_c   1.000
_cell.angle_alpha   90.00
_cell.angle_beta   90.00
_cell.angle_gamma   90.00
#
_symmetry.space_group_name_H-M   'P 1'
#
loop_
_entity.id
_entity.type
_entity.pdbx_description
1 polymer ?
#
loop_
_entity_poly.entity_id
_entity_poly.type
_entity_poly.pdbx_seq_one_letter_code
_entity_poly.pdbx_strand_id
1 'polypeptide(L)'
;MKKVGDKLIPKTEDEFHAEDIKKVENYAKAINMLYCAVNLDDYRKISCCSTAKEMWDKLEVTYEGTDQVREAEIDFLTQEYEMFRMKEHEKIDDMFDRFSKIVNDLHALKKTYTDRDLVRKILRSLTSEWRSKADAIYESIGTSNVTIDGLRRNLKTYESTILNPSLNDQRKGIALKAVKESTMDDSSDDDEVKLVMKKFCKLLRKKEKVEDGPVCYG
;
A
#
# COMPACT_ATOMS: atom_id res chain seq x y z
N MET A 1 17.37 -40.59 30.25
CA MET A 1 17.64 -40.21 31.66
C MET A 1 17.01 -41.24 32.58
N LYS A 2 17.60 -41.48 33.76
CA LYS A 2 16.99 -42.26 34.85
C LYS A 2 16.68 -41.36 36.04
N LYS A 3 15.59 -41.66 36.75
CA LYS A 3 15.19 -40.93 37.95
C LYS A 3 15.73 -41.69 39.17
N VAL A 4 16.65 -41.08 39.92
CA VAL A 4 17.15 -41.61 41.20
C VAL A 4 16.77 -40.59 42.27
N GLY A 5 15.75 -40.90 43.07
CA GLY A 5 15.11 -39.92 43.95
C GLY A 5 14.45 -38.79 43.13
N ASP A 6 14.71 -37.53 43.50
CA ASP A 6 14.21 -36.35 42.77
C ASP A 6 15.16 -35.82 41.69
N LYS A 7 16.30 -36.49 41.45
CA LYS A 7 17.29 -36.07 40.45
C LYS A 7 17.23 -36.93 39.19
N LEU A 8 17.21 -36.27 38.03
CA LEU A 8 17.36 -36.89 36.72
C LEU A 8 18.85 -37.00 36.39
N ILE A 9 19.32 -38.23 36.18
CA ILE A 9 20.71 -38.53 35.85
C ILE A 9 20.77 -39.06 34.40
N PRO A 10 21.76 -38.66 33.59
CA PRO A 10 22.00 -39.30 32.29
C PRO A 10 22.17 -40.82 32.48
N LYS A 11 21.50 -41.62 31.64
CA LYS A 11 21.74 -43.07 31.62
C LYS A 11 23.14 -43.31 31.04
N THR A 12 23.86 -44.29 31.56
CA THR A 12 25.08 -44.81 30.91
C THR A 12 24.70 -45.63 29.68
N GLU A 13 25.59 -45.74 28.68
CA GLU A 13 25.32 -46.47 27.42
C GLU A 13 24.85 -47.92 27.66
N ASP A 14 25.36 -48.57 28.71
CA ASP A 14 24.98 -49.93 29.12
C ASP A 14 23.53 -50.05 29.64
N GLU A 15 22.86 -48.93 29.96
CA GLU A 15 21.48 -48.89 30.47
C GLU A 15 20.46 -48.45 29.40
N PHE A 16 20.89 -48.34 28.14
CA PHE A 16 20.02 -47.87 27.07
C PHE A 16 19.04 -48.95 26.64
N HIS A 17 17.75 -48.61 26.62
CA HIS A 17 16.74 -49.43 25.98
C HIS A 17 16.67 -49.10 24.47
N ALA A 18 16.04 -49.97 23.68
CA ALA A 18 15.86 -49.76 22.24
C ALA A 18 15.27 -48.37 21.90
N GLU A 19 14.43 -47.83 22.78
CA GLU A 19 13.85 -46.50 22.62
C GLU A 19 14.83 -45.34 22.90
N ASP A 20 15.80 -45.53 23.80
CA ASP A 20 16.88 -44.58 24.04
C ASP A 20 17.85 -44.54 22.84
N ILE A 21 18.17 -45.71 22.28
CA ILE A 21 19.01 -45.84 21.07
C ILE A 21 18.35 -45.12 19.89
N LYS A 22 17.07 -45.38 19.65
CA LYS A 22 16.30 -44.73 18.58
C LYS A 22 16.27 -43.21 18.72
N LYS A 23 16.19 -42.68 19.95
CA LYS A 23 16.26 -41.24 20.20
C LYS A 23 17.63 -40.68 19.80
N VAL A 24 18.73 -41.31 20.21
CA VAL A 24 20.09 -40.89 19.84
C VAL A 24 20.28 -40.88 18.33
N GLU A 25 19.83 -41.93 17.64
CA GLU A 25 19.87 -41.99 16.17
C GLU A 25 19.08 -40.85 15.52
N ASN A 26 17.89 -40.54 16.03
CA ASN A 26 17.07 -39.45 15.52
C ASN A 26 17.73 -38.09 15.76
N TYR A 27 18.37 -37.88 16.91
CA TYR A 27 19.14 -36.66 17.18
C TYR A 27 20.32 -36.52 16.21
N ALA A 28 21.08 -37.59 15.97
CA ALA A 28 22.19 -37.59 15.02
C ALA A 28 21.71 -37.30 13.59
N LYS A 29 20.58 -37.88 13.17
CA LYS A 29 19.95 -37.59 11.87
C LYS A 29 19.55 -36.12 11.76
N ALA A 30 18.93 -35.55 12.79
CA ALA A 30 18.54 -34.14 12.79
C ALA A 30 19.74 -33.19 12.65
N ILE A 31 20.82 -33.44 13.39
CA ILE A 31 22.07 -32.67 13.27
C ILE A 31 22.63 -32.77 11.86
N ASN A 32 22.71 -33.98 11.29
CA ASN A 32 23.23 -34.19 9.95
C ASN A 32 22.38 -33.47 8.89
N MET A 33 21.05 -33.53 9.01
CA MET A 33 20.13 -32.82 8.12
C MET A 33 20.35 -31.30 8.18
N LEU A 34 20.54 -30.73 9.38
CA LEU A 34 20.84 -29.31 9.54
C LEU A 34 22.17 -28.94 8.89
N TYR A 35 23.23 -29.73 9.07
CA TYR A 35 24.52 -29.49 8.41
C TYR A 35 24.43 -29.54 6.89
N CYS A 36 23.63 -30.45 6.33
CA CYS A 36 23.42 -30.54 4.88
C CYS A 36 22.55 -29.39 4.32
N ALA A 37 21.69 -28.80 5.14
CA ALA A 37 20.75 -27.77 4.69
C ALA A 37 21.38 -26.36 4.63
N VAL A 38 22.44 -26.11 5.41
CA VAL A 38 23.03 -24.78 5.58
C VAL A 38 24.22 -24.54 4.65
N ASN A 39 24.48 -23.27 4.33
CA ASN A 39 25.69 -22.87 3.60
C ASN A 39 26.93 -22.89 4.52
N LEU A 40 28.13 -22.66 3.95
CA LEU A 40 29.38 -22.71 4.70
C LEU A 40 29.46 -21.67 5.82
N ASP A 41 28.91 -20.47 5.62
CA ASP A 41 28.93 -19.40 6.61
C ASP A 41 28.03 -19.72 7.81
N ASP A 42 26.86 -20.30 7.56
CA ASP A 42 25.93 -20.74 8.59
C ASP A 42 26.42 -22.00 9.30
N TYR A 43 27.05 -22.92 8.58
CA TYR A 43 27.73 -24.06 9.18
C TYR A 43 28.71 -23.61 10.26
N ARG A 44 29.54 -22.58 9.97
CA ARG A 44 30.49 -22.01 10.94
C ARG A 44 29.81 -21.42 12.16
N LYS A 45 28.58 -20.90 12.03
CA LYS A 45 27.81 -20.37 13.15
C LYS A 45 27.31 -21.50 14.05
N ILE A 46 26.88 -22.63 13.49
CA ILE A 46 26.25 -23.72 14.26
C ILE A 46 27.18 -24.88 14.62
N SER A 47 28.41 -24.92 14.09
CA SER A 47 29.35 -26.05 14.28
C SER A 47 29.77 -26.29 15.73
N CYS A 48 29.67 -25.29 16.60
CA CYS A 48 29.95 -25.41 18.04
C CYS A 48 28.73 -25.85 18.87
N CYS A 49 27.55 -25.99 18.27
CA CYS A 49 26.34 -26.43 18.97
C CYS A 49 26.36 -27.95 19.16
N SER A 50 25.92 -28.42 20.33
CA SER A 50 25.96 -29.86 20.69
C SER A 50 24.65 -30.56 20.38
N THR A 51 23.56 -29.82 20.21
CA THR A 51 22.24 -30.38 19.92
C THR A 51 21.62 -29.75 18.67
N ALA A 52 20.79 -30.53 17.95
CA ALA A 52 20.02 -30.01 16.82
C ALA A 52 19.14 -28.82 17.22
N LYS A 53 18.66 -28.78 18.47
CA LYS A 53 17.90 -27.65 19.01
C LYS A 53 18.77 -26.39 19.09
N GLU A 54 19.94 -26.46 19.71
CA GLU A 54 20.87 -25.31 19.78
C GLU A 54 21.28 -24.81 18.39
N MET A 55 21.48 -25.73 17.43
CA MET A 55 21.77 -25.36 16.04
C MET A 55 20.59 -24.60 15.43
N TRP A 56 19.36 -25.09 15.62
CA TRP A 56 18.14 -24.46 15.14
C TRP A 56 17.91 -23.10 15.79
N ASP A 57 17.92 -23.02 17.12
CA ASP A 57 17.74 -21.78 17.89
C ASP A 57 18.77 -20.71 17.46
N LYS A 58 20.02 -21.12 17.14
CA LYS A 58 21.05 -20.19 16.66
C LYS A 58 20.83 -19.72 15.22
N LEU A 59 20.30 -20.57 14.35
CA LEU A 59 19.89 -20.17 12.99
C LEU A 59 18.70 -19.22 13.05
N GLU A 60 17.70 -19.53 13.88
CA GLU A 60 16.53 -18.69 14.13
C GLU A 60 16.97 -17.30 14.58
N VAL A 61 17.83 -17.19 15.59
CA VAL A 61 18.37 -15.89 16.04
C VAL A 61 19.17 -15.17 14.96
N THR A 62 19.89 -15.89 14.10
CA THR A 62 20.70 -15.29 13.03
C THR A 62 19.83 -14.69 11.92
N TYR A 63 18.70 -15.31 11.61
CA TYR A 63 17.88 -14.99 10.45
C TYR A 63 16.61 -14.20 10.79
N GLU A 64 15.95 -14.54 11.90
CA GLU A 64 14.74 -13.87 12.38
C GLU A 64 15.06 -12.82 13.45
N GLY A 65 16.30 -12.79 13.96
CA GLY A 65 16.68 -12.00 15.13
C GLY A 65 16.23 -12.65 16.44
N THR A 66 16.59 -12.04 17.57
CA THR A 66 16.02 -12.46 18.86
C THR A 66 14.58 -11.96 18.98
N ASP A 67 13.72 -12.68 19.71
CA ASP A 67 12.38 -12.21 20.05
C ASP A 67 12.35 -10.78 20.56
N GLN A 68 13.34 -10.38 21.38
CA GLN A 68 13.45 -9.03 21.91
C GLN A 68 13.64 -7.95 20.82
N VAL A 69 14.42 -8.24 19.77
CA VAL A 69 14.64 -7.32 18.64
C VAL A 69 13.35 -7.20 17.82
N ARG A 70 12.68 -8.33 17.57
CA ARG A 70 11.40 -8.37 16.86
C ARG A 70 10.32 -7.58 17.60
N GLU A 71 10.19 -7.76 18.91
CA GLU A 71 9.25 -6.99 19.74
C GLU A 71 9.60 -5.49 19.73
N ALA A 72 10.88 -5.12 19.84
CA ALA A 72 11.30 -3.72 19.76
C ALA A 72 10.98 -3.09 18.39
N GLU A 73 11.13 -3.83 17.30
CA GLU A 73 10.76 -3.38 15.96
C GLU A 73 9.25 -3.21 15.81
N ILE A 74 8.46 -4.17 16.34
CA ILE A 74 7.00 -4.05 16.41
C ILE A 74 6.60 -2.80 17.20
N ASP A 75 7.22 -2.54 18.36
CA ASP A 75 6.94 -1.38 19.19
C ASP A 75 7.28 -0.07 18.48
N PHE A 76 8.44 0.00 17.83
CA PHE A 76 8.86 1.15 17.05
C PHE A 76 7.88 1.44 15.90
N LEU A 77 7.55 0.45 15.09
CA LEU A 77 6.60 0.61 13.98
C LEU A 77 5.19 0.92 14.47
N THR A 78 4.78 0.38 15.62
CA THR A 78 3.50 0.70 16.25
C THR A 78 3.48 2.15 16.69
N GLN A 79 4.59 2.65 17.24
CA GLN A 79 4.72 4.06 17.61
C GLN A 79 4.68 4.97 16.37
N GLU A 80 5.39 4.62 15.30
CA GLU A 80 5.34 5.35 14.02
C GLU A 80 3.92 5.35 13.44
N TYR A 81 3.25 4.21 13.44
CA TYR A 81 1.84 4.10 13.06
C TYR A 81 0.98 5.02 13.94
N GLU A 82 1.14 4.98 15.26
CA GLU A 82 0.29 5.75 16.16
C GLU A 82 0.50 7.26 16.06
N MET A 83 1.74 7.69 15.84
CA MET A 83 2.10 9.09 15.64
C MET A 83 1.95 9.54 14.18
N PHE A 84 1.52 8.66 13.28
CA PHE A 84 1.43 8.96 11.85
C PHE A 84 0.52 10.16 11.60
N ARG A 85 1.09 11.17 10.93
CA ARG A 85 0.40 12.37 10.45
C ARG A 85 0.85 12.70 9.04
N MET A 86 -0.08 13.26 8.28
CA MET A 86 0.21 13.92 7.02
C MET A 86 1.09 15.15 7.30
N LYS A 87 2.17 15.31 6.54
CA LYS A 87 3.08 16.45 6.67
C LYS A 87 2.49 17.67 5.96
N GLU A 88 2.98 18.86 6.31
CA GLU A 88 2.63 20.09 5.60
C GLU A 88 3.08 19.99 4.14
N HIS A 89 2.20 20.37 3.21
CA HIS A 89 2.42 20.33 1.76
C HIS A 89 2.73 18.95 1.16
N GLU A 90 2.52 17.87 1.91
CA GLU A 90 2.61 16.51 1.40
C GLU A 90 1.42 16.19 0.49
N LYS A 91 1.66 15.52 -0.63
CA LYS A 91 0.57 15.05 -1.50
C LYS A 91 -0.10 13.83 -0.89
N ILE A 92 -1.36 13.61 -1.24
CA ILE A 92 -2.11 12.43 -0.78
C ILE A 92 -1.40 11.13 -1.17
N ASP A 93 -0.93 10.98 -2.42
CA ASP A 93 -0.24 9.75 -2.84
C ASP A 93 1.01 9.48 -1.98
N ASP A 94 1.85 10.50 -1.74
CA ASP A 94 3.07 10.39 -0.94
C ASP A 94 2.75 9.98 0.51
N MET A 95 1.68 10.52 1.09
CA MET A 95 1.22 10.15 2.42
C MET A 95 0.76 8.69 2.47
N PHE A 96 -0.02 8.23 1.48
CA PHE A 96 -0.46 6.84 1.40
C PHE A 96 0.73 5.88 1.23
N ASP A 97 1.74 6.23 0.44
CA ASP A 97 2.92 5.37 0.24
C ASP A 97 3.70 5.19 1.54
N ARG A 98 3.91 6.26 2.33
CA ARG A 98 4.53 6.16 3.66
C ARG A 98 3.69 5.31 4.61
N PHE A 99 2.37 5.51 4.61
CA PHE A 99 1.46 4.76 5.47
C PHE A 99 1.47 3.26 5.12
N SER A 100 1.39 2.93 3.83
CA SER A 100 1.45 1.56 3.33
C SER A 100 2.76 0.88 3.70
N LYS A 101 3.89 1.60 3.65
CA LYS A 101 5.18 1.04 4.11
C LYS A 101 5.11 0.59 5.56
N ILE A 102 4.63 1.45 6.48
CA ILE A 102 4.51 1.12 7.91
C ILE A 102 3.58 -0.09 8.13
N VAL A 103 2.43 -0.10 7.46
CA VAL A 103 1.44 -1.19 7.59
C VAL A 103 1.98 -2.50 7.04
N ASN A 104 2.71 -2.47 5.92
CA ASN A 104 3.31 -3.67 5.33
C ASN A 104 4.43 -4.22 6.20
N ASP A 105 5.27 -3.35 6.76
CA ASP A 105 6.35 -3.73 7.69
C ASP A 105 5.74 -4.38 8.96
N LEU A 106 4.66 -3.82 9.51
CA LEU A 106 3.89 -4.43 10.62
C LEU A 106 3.26 -5.78 10.24
N HIS A 107 2.70 -5.88 9.02
CA HIS A 107 2.11 -7.12 8.52
C HIS A 107 3.16 -8.23 8.36
N ALA A 108 4.37 -7.90 7.91
CA ALA A 108 5.50 -8.85 7.82
C ALA A 108 5.87 -9.42 9.19
N LEU A 109 5.72 -8.61 10.25
CA LEU A 109 5.90 -9.00 11.65
C LEU A 109 4.65 -9.65 12.28
N LYS A 110 3.70 -10.09 11.45
CA LYS A 110 2.43 -10.75 11.84
C LYS A 110 1.48 -9.85 12.65
N LYS A 111 1.67 -8.54 12.65
CA LYS A 111 0.75 -7.56 13.26
C LYS A 111 -0.13 -6.94 12.18
N THR A 112 -1.40 -7.32 12.16
CA THR A 112 -2.34 -6.92 11.11
C THR A 112 -3.41 -5.96 11.61
N TYR A 113 -3.92 -5.13 10.70
CA TYR A 113 -5.00 -4.18 10.96
C TYR A 113 -6.13 -4.41 9.97
N THR A 114 -7.37 -4.16 10.39
CA THR A 114 -8.51 -4.21 9.46
C THR A 114 -8.55 -2.97 8.59
N ASP A 115 -9.10 -3.07 7.38
CA ASP A 115 -9.34 -1.91 6.50
C ASP A 115 -10.04 -0.77 7.23
N ARG A 116 -11.01 -1.10 8.08
CA ARG A 116 -11.75 -0.13 8.89
C ARG A 116 -10.84 0.65 9.84
N ASP A 117 -9.89 -0.03 10.48
CA ASP A 117 -8.96 0.61 11.42
C ASP A 117 -7.94 1.47 10.67
N LEU A 118 -7.45 0.99 9.52
CA LEU A 118 -6.55 1.70 8.63
C LEU A 118 -7.20 2.97 8.04
N VAL A 119 -8.43 2.87 7.53
CA VAL A 119 -9.20 4.01 7.03
C VAL A 119 -9.42 5.05 8.15
N ARG A 120 -9.84 4.63 9.34
CA ARG A 120 -9.98 5.56 10.48
C ARG A 120 -8.67 6.19 10.90
N LYS A 121 -7.55 5.46 10.76
CA LYS A 121 -6.24 6.00 11.07
C LYS A 121 -5.84 7.09 10.08
N ILE A 122 -5.99 6.82 8.79
CA ILE A 122 -5.70 7.77 7.72
C ILE A 122 -6.53 9.05 7.90
N LEU A 123 -7.84 8.93 8.11
CA LEU A 123 -8.71 10.10 8.31
C LEU A 123 -8.31 10.97 9.50
N ARG A 124 -7.87 10.38 10.62
CA ARG A 124 -7.39 11.11 11.80
C ARG A 124 -6.00 11.73 11.61
N SER A 125 -5.25 11.26 10.62
CA SER A 125 -3.89 11.71 10.32
C SER A 125 -3.83 12.87 9.32
N LEU A 126 -4.93 13.16 8.61
CA LEU A 126 -5.02 14.25 7.65
C LEU A 126 -4.87 15.63 8.32
N THR A 127 -4.36 16.61 7.58
CA THR A 127 -4.21 17.99 8.06
C THR A 127 -5.57 18.69 8.18
N SER A 128 -5.60 19.86 8.84
CA SER A 128 -6.84 20.61 9.10
C SER A 128 -7.61 21.01 7.84
N GLU A 129 -6.94 21.15 6.70
CA GLU A 129 -7.53 21.48 5.40
C GLU A 129 -8.52 20.40 4.92
N TRP A 130 -8.33 19.16 5.38
CA TRP A 130 -9.15 18.01 4.99
C TRP A 130 -10.30 17.74 5.97
N ARG A 131 -10.41 18.50 7.06
CA ARG A 131 -11.29 18.18 8.20
C ARG A 131 -12.74 17.96 7.79
N SER A 132 -13.32 18.89 7.03
CA SER A 132 -14.71 18.78 6.57
C SER A 132 -14.96 17.52 5.71
N LYS A 133 -13.99 17.15 4.87
CA LYS A 133 -14.07 15.96 4.04
C LYS A 133 -13.88 14.68 4.86
N ALA A 134 -12.93 14.71 5.80
CA ALA A 134 -12.63 13.60 6.69
C ALA A 134 -13.82 13.27 7.58
N ASP A 135 -14.48 14.28 8.17
CA ASP A 135 -15.66 14.11 9.03
C ASP A 135 -16.84 13.49 8.24
N ALA A 136 -17.11 13.99 7.02
CA ALA A 136 -18.15 13.43 6.16
C ALA A 136 -17.90 11.96 5.80
N ILE A 137 -16.64 11.58 5.51
CA ILE A 137 -16.29 10.18 5.28
C ILE A 137 -16.43 9.39 6.58
N TYR A 138 -15.98 9.94 7.71
CA TYR A 138 -16.02 9.28 9.01
C TYR A 138 -17.43 8.88 9.42
N GLU A 139 -18.41 9.77 9.22
CA GLU A 139 -19.82 9.49 9.47
C GLU A 139 -20.35 8.37 8.57
N SER A 140 -19.93 8.33 7.30
CA SER A 140 -20.34 7.28 6.35
C SER A 140 -19.68 5.91 6.58
N ILE A 141 -18.53 5.84 7.28
CA ILE A 141 -17.88 4.55 7.61
C ILE A 141 -18.75 3.72 8.55
N GLY A 142 -19.57 4.36 9.39
CA GLY A 142 -20.50 3.65 10.26
C GLY A 142 -21.59 2.87 9.51
N THR A 143 -21.86 3.25 8.26
CA THR A 143 -22.94 2.71 7.43
C THR A 143 -22.45 1.99 6.17
N SER A 144 -21.16 2.13 5.82
CA SER A 144 -20.57 1.55 4.60
C SER A 144 -19.18 0.95 4.82
N ASN A 145 -18.88 -0.15 4.12
CA ASN A 145 -17.54 -0.76 4.09
C ASN A 145 -16.65 0.01 3.09
N VAL A 146 -15.96 1.03 3.59
CA VAL A 146 -14.95 1.76 2.80
C VAL A 146 -13.64 0.98 2.81
N THR A 147 -13.11 0.65 1.62
CA THR A 147 -11.76 0.08 1.46
C THR A 147 -10.70 1.17 1.39
N ILE A 148 -9.45 0.82 1.69
CA ILE A 148 -8.32 1.78 1.64
C ILE A 148 -8.17 2.36 0.22
N ASP A 149 -8.29 1.53 -0.81
CA ASP A 149 -8.22 2.00 -2.20
C ASP A 149 -9.37 2.93 -2.58
N GLY A 150 -10.57 2.66 -2.07
CA GLY A 150 -11.73 3.54 -2.23
C GLY A 150 -11.50 4.90 -1.57
N LEU A 151 -10.95 4.89 -0.35
CA LEU A 151 -10.57 6.11 0.36
C LEU A 151 -9.52 6.91 -0.42
N ARG A 152 -8.43 6.25 -0.85
CA ARG A 152 -7.33 6.89 -1.61
C ARG A 152 -7.85 7.59 -2.85
N ARG A 153 -8.71 6.92 -3.64
CA ARG A 153 -9.32 7.51 -4.84
C ARG A 153 -10.19 8.73 -4.52
N ASN A 154 -10.97 8.65 -3.45
CA ASN A 154 -11.85 9.75 -3.01
C ASN A 154 -11.03 10.99 -2.60
N LEU A 155 -10.00 10.79 -1.78
CA LEU A 155 -9.12 11.86 -1.31
C LEU A 155 -8.33 12.49 -2.47
N LYS A 156 -7.79 11.68 -3.39
CA LYS A 156 -7.10 12.18 -4.59
C LYS A 156 -7.99 13.01 -5.51
N THR A 157 -9.27 12.64 -5.62
CA THR A 157 -10.26 13.41 -6.40
C THR A 157 -10.53 14.75 -5.74
N TYR A 158 -10.60 14.78 -4.40
CA TYR A 158 -10.78 16.02 -3.63
C TYR A 158 -9.55 16.95 -3.76
N GLU A 159 -8.34 16.39 -3.69
CA GLU A 159 -7.07 17.11 -3.93
C GLU A 159 -7.09 17.85 -5.27
N SER A 160 -7.52 17.15 -6.33
CA SER A 160 -7.54 17.69 -7.70
C SER A 160 -8.62 18.75 -7.93
N THR A 161 -9.69 18.77 -7.12
CA THR A 161 -10.86 19.64 -7.35
C THR A 161 -10.89 20.87 -6.45
N ILE A 162 -10.38 20.77 -5.23
CA ILE A 162 -10.47 21.83 -4.21
C ILE A 162 -9.12 22.51 -3.98
N LEU A 163 -8.02 21.76 -3.96
CA LEU A 163 -6.68 22.28 -3.62
C LEU A 163 -5.87 22.73 -4.85
N ASN A 164 -6.22 22.24 -6.06
CA ASN A 164 -5.64 22.71 -7.33
C ASN A 164 -6.71 23.25 -8.31
N PRO A 165 -7.31 24.43 -8.07
CA PRO A 165 -8.36 24.97 -8.92
C PRO A 165 -7.93 25.30 -10.36
N SER A 166 -6.63 25.53 -10.61
CA SER A 166 -6.13 26.13 -11.87
C SER A 166 -6.29 25.27 -13.13
N LEU A 167 -6.78 24.03 -13.02
CA LEU A 167 -7.05 23.15 -14.17
C LEU A 167 -8.54 22.90 -14.44
N ASN A 168 -9.46 23.38 -13.58
CA ASN A 168 -10.90 23.13 -13.76
C ASN A 168 -11.71 24.34 -14.27
N ASP A 169 -11.05 25.47 -14.52
CA ASP A 169 -11.69 26.76 -14.82
C ASP A 169 -12.38 26.84 -16.20
N GLN A 170 -12.57 25.71 -16.89
CA GLN A 170 -13.28 25.65 -18.17
C GLN A 170 -14.66 24.97 -18.10
N ARG A 171 -15.16 24.57 -16.92
CA ARG A 171 -16.52 24.02 -16.79
C ARG A 171 -17.27 24.48 -15.55
N LYS A 172 -17.51 25.78 -15.40
CA LYS A 172 -18.64 26.26 -14.59
C LYS A 172 -19.30 27.47 -15.23
N GLY A 173 -20.49 27.27 -15.78
CA GLY A 173 -21.31 28.36 -16.30
C GLY A 173 -22.54 27.93 -17.10
N ILE A 174 -23.39 27.03 -16.58
CA ILE A 174 -24.78 26.97 -17.05
C ILE A 174 -25.64 27.55 -15.93
N ALA A 175 -25.70 28.88 -15.88
CA ALA A 175 -26.77 29.58 -15.21
C ALA A 175 -27.90 29.76 -16.22
N LEU A 176 -29.04 29.10 -16.00
CA LEU A 176 -30.28 29.38 -16.72
C LEU A 176 -30.77 30.77 -16.29
N LYS A 177 -30.43 31.82 -17.04
CA LYS A 177 -31.13 33.10 -16.94
C LYS A 177 -32.42 33.01 -17.74
N ALA A 178 -33.54 33.23 -17.05
CA ALA A 178 -34.84 33.44 -17.65
C ALA A 178 -34.76 34.60 -18.64
N VAL A 179 -35.29 34.38 -19.84
CA VAL A 179 -35.38 35.36 -20.92
C VAL A 179 -36.18 36.56 -20.43
N LYS A 180 -35.53 37.72 -20.40
CA LYS A 180 -36.19 39.00 -20.60
C LYS A 180 -35.38 39.79 -21.62
N GLU A 181 -36.02 40.01 -22.75
CA GLU A 181 -35.53 40.72 -23.91
C GLU A 181 -35.37 42.21 -23.62
N SER A 182 -34.21 42.78 -23.94
CA SER A 182 -34.07 44.12 -24.55
C SER A 182 -32.60 44.43 -24.85
N THR A 183 -32.34 44.54 -26.16
CA THR A 183 -31.54 45.56 -26.87
C THR A 183 -30.13 45.92 -26.41
N MET A 184 -29.18 45.72 -27.35
CA MET A 184 -28.09 46.61 -27.80
C MET A 184 -27.07 47.05 -26.72
N ASP A 185 -25.77 47.15 -26.91
CA ASP A 185 -24.77 46.92 -27.95
C ASP A 185 -23.47 47.25 -27.18
N ASP A 186 -22.44 46.41 -27.18
CA ASP A 186 -21.08 46.98 -27.04
C ASP A 186 -19.99 46.04 -27.56
N SER A 187 -19.14 46.68 -28.33
CA SER A 187 -18.07 46.18 -29.19
C SER A 187 -16.85 45.71 -28.38
N SER A 188 -16.23 44.59 -28.77
CA SER A 188 -14.81 44.35 -28.48
C SER A 188 -14.20 43.26 -29.39
N ASP A 189 -13.44 43.72 -30.39
CA ASP A 189 -12.36 43.05 -31.15
C ASP A 189 -12.46 41.54 -31.44
N ASP A 190 -13.39 41.19 -32.34
CA ASP A 190 -13.58 39.82 -32.85
C ASP A 190 -13.19 39.66 -34.34
N ASP A 191 -12.55 40.66 -34.95
CA ASP A 191 -12.35 40.70 -36.41
C ASP A 191 -11.35 39.67 -36.94
N GLU A 192 -10.34 39.28 -36.15
CA GLU A 192 -9.38 38.24 -36.56
C GLU A 192 -9.99 36.83 -36.48
N VAL A 193 -10.75 36.54 -35.42
CA VAL A 193 -11.43 35.26 -35.22
C VAL A 193 -12.55 35.07 -36.25
N LYS A 194 -13.29 36.13 -36.59
CA LYS A 194 -14.30 36.10 -37.67
C LYS A 194 -13.68 35.80 -39.02
N LEU A 195 -12.50 36.34 -39.31
CA LEU A 195 -11.82 36.12 -40.59
C LEU A 195 -11.33 34.67 -40.71
N VAL A 196 -10.79 34.11 -39.62
CA VAL A 196 -10.38 32.69 -39.56
C VAL A 196 -11.59 31.77 -39.70
N MET A 197 -12.68 32.03 -38.99
CA MET A 197 -13.92 31.24 -39.07
C MET A 197 -14.54 31.30 -40.47
N LYS A 198 -14.54 32.48 -41.11
CA LYS A 198 -15.01 32.67 -42.48
C LYS A 198 -14.14 31.92 -43.50
N LYS A 199 -12.83 31.83 -43.29
CA LYS A 199 -11.89 31.06 -44.13
C LYS A 199 -12.10 29.54 -43.96
N PHE A 200 -12.34 29.10 -42.72
CA PHE A 200 -12.63 27.69 -42.40
C PHE A 200 -13.95 27.23 -43.02
N CYS A 201 -15.04 28.00 -42.90
CA CYS A 201 -16.32 27.69 -43.54
C CYS A 201 -16.23 27.67 -45.08
N LYS A 202 -15.38 28.52 -45.68
CA LYS A 202 -15.15 28.51 -47.13
C LYS A 202 -14.42 27.25 -47.59
N LEU A 203 -13.51 26.71 -46.78
CA LEU A 203 -12.77 25.49 -47.07
C LEU A 203 -13.67 24.25 -47.04
N LEU A 204 -14.60 24.19 -46.08
CA LEU A 204 -15.57 23.11 -45.95
C LEU A 204 -16.54 23.07 -47.15
N ARG A 205 -17.05 24.23 -47.60
CA ARG A 205 -17.90 24.32 -48.80
C ARG A 205 -17.19 23.97 -50.10
N LYS A 206 -15.85 23.95 -50.12
CA LYS A 206 -15.04 23.59 -51.29
C LYS A 206 -14.75 22.09 -51.38
N LYS A 207 -14.96 21.34 -50.28
CA LYS A 207 -14.76 19.88 -50.23
C LYS A 207 -16.01 19.06 -50.57
N GLU A 208 -17.16 19.69 -50.69
CA GLU A 208 -18.46 19.03 -50.97
C GLU A 208 -18.85 19.07 -52.47
N LYS A 209 -17.91 19.40 -53.36
CA LYS A 209 -18.09 19.35 -54.82
C LYS A 209 -16.95 18.62 -55.53
N VAL A 210 -16.63 17.40 -55.12
CA VAL A 210 -16.02 16.39 -55.98
C VAL A 210 -16.47 15.02 -55.48
N GLU A 211 -17.63 14.55 -55.96
CA GLU A 211 -17.92 13.14 -56.22
C GLU A 211 -19.26 13.07 -56.96
N ASP A 212 -19.20 13.02 -58.29
CA ASP A 212 -20.13 12.23 -59.09
C ASP A 212 -19.37 11.71 -60.31
N GLY A 213 -19.54 10.42 -60.62
CA GLY A 213 -18.59 9.55 -61.31
C GLY A 213 -18.42 9.74 -62.84
N PRO A 214 -17.70 8.81 -63.49
CA PRO A 214 -18.47 7.85 -64.28
C PRO A 214 -17.98 6.40 -64.16
N VAL A 215 -18.96 5.49 -64.12
CA VAL A 215 -18.80 4.04 -64.37
C VAL A 215 -18.91 3.82 -65.88
N CYS A 216 -17.85 3.27 -66.49
CA CYS A 216 -17.88 2.83 -67.90
C CYS A 216 -18.31 1.36 -67.98
N TYR A 217 -19.26 1.08 -68.88
CA TYR A 217 -19.49 -0.27 -69.44
C TYR A 217 -18.73 -0.40 -70.76
N GLY A 218 -18.02 -1.51 -70.94
CA GLY A 218 -17.31 -1.90 -72.15
C GLY A 218 -16.53 -3.17 -71.92
#